data_AF-A0A354X0E5-F1
#
_entry.id   AF-A0A354X0E5-F1
#
_cell.length_a   1.000
_cell.length_b   1.000
_cell.length_c   1.000
_cell.angle_alpha   90.00
_cell.angle_beta   90.00
_cell.angle_gamma   90.00
#
_symmetry.space_group_name_H-M   'P 1'
#
loop_
_entity.id
_entity.type
_entity.pdbx_description
1 polymer ?
#
loop_
_entity_poly.entity_id
_entity_poly.type
_entity_poly.pdbx_seq_one_letter_code
_entity_poly.pdbx_strand_id
1 'polypeptide(L)'
;AKGFASALHIPLIEVNHLQAHVLAHFIKEDAEDQNQPRFPFLCLLVSGGNSQIIVVKSVYEMDIIGQTIDDAAGEAFDKCAKVMGLGYPGGPVVDKLASQGNADAFTFSKP
;
A
#
# COMPACT_ATOMS: atom_id res chain seq x y z
N ALA A 1 -9.93 11.29 -17.92
CA ALA A 1 -8.65 11.97 -18.15
C ALA A 1 -8.46 12.38 -19.62
N LYS A 2 -8.30 11.42 -20.57
CA LYS A 2 -7.99 11.71 -21.99
C LYS A 2 -8.95 12.70 -22.67
N GLY A 3 -10.27 12.50 -22.53
CA GLY A 3 -11.27 13.41 -23.12
C GLY A 3 -11.19 14.84 -22.59
N PHE A 4 -10.95 15.02 -21.28
CA PHE A 4 -10.78 16.35 -20.67
C PHE A 4 -9.52 17.05 -21.18
N ALA A 5 -8.38 16.36 -21.22
CA ALA A 5 -7.13 16.93 -21.73
C ALA A 5 -7.27 17.39 -23.20
N SER A 6 -7.91 16.57 -24.03
CA SER A 6 -8.18 16.89 -25.43
C SER A 6 -9.12 18.09 -25.59
N ALA A 7 -10.20 18.17 -24.80
CA ALA A 7 -11.16 19.27 -24.91
C ALA A 7 -10.56 20.61 -24.43
N LEU A 8 -9.72 20.56 -23.39
CA LEU A 8 -9.11 21.74 -22.78
C LEU A 8 -7.79 22.17 -23.44
N HIS A 9 -7.29 21.41 -24.41
CA HIS A 9 -5.99 21.64 -25.06
C HIS A 9 -4.82 21.72 -24.05
N ILE A 10 -4.88 20.89 -23.02
CA ILE A 10 -3.82 20.80 -21.99
C ILE A 10 -3.07 19.47 -22.08
N PRO A 11 -1.79 19.42 -21.65
CA PRO A 11 -1.03 18.19 -21.59
C PRO A 11 -1.70 17.13 -20.69
N LEU A 12 -1.57 15.86 -21.07
CA LEU A 12 -1.89 14.72 -20.22
C LEU A 12 -0.59 14.09 -19.72
N ILE A 13 -0.47 13.93 -18.40
CA ILE A 13 0.65 13.25 -17.76
C ILE A 13 0.16 11.90 -17.25
N GLU A 14 0.81 10.83 -17.70
CA GLU A 14 0.55 9.48 -17.20
C GLU A 14 1.33 9.25 -15.90
N VAL A 15 0.68 8.57 -14.94
CA VAL A 15 1.24 8.34 -13.62
C VAL A 15 1.21 6.84 -13.33
N ASN A 16 2.36 6.30 -12.91
CA ASN A 16 2.44 4.93 -12.43
C ASN A 16 1.75 4.83 -11.05
N HIS A 17 0.79 3.90 -10.93
CA HIS A 17 0.00 3.71 -9.71
C HIS A 17 0.84 3.46 -8.46
N LEU A 18 1.89 2.62 -8.54
CA LEU A 18 2.71 2.26 -7.39
C LEU A 18 3.69 3.37 -7.02
N GLN A 19 4.25 4.07 -8.01
CA GLN A 19 5.06 5.26 -7.74
C GLN A 19 4.23 6.34 -7.04
N ALA A 20 2.96 6.51 -7.43
CA ALA A 20 2.06 7.44 -6.76
C ALA A 20 1.81 7.07 -5.29
N HIS A 21 1.66 5.77 -4.95
CA HIS A 21 1.57 5.31 -3.56
C HIS A 21 2.80 5.66 -2.74
N VAL A 22 4.00 5.45 -3.29
CA VAL A 22 5.25 5.83 -2.61
C VAL A 22 5.31 7.34 -2.42
N LEU A 23 5.01 8.10 -3.48
CA LEU A 23 5.11 9.56 -3.48
C LEU A 23 3.98 10.26 -2.69
N ALA A 24 2.93 9.54 -2.29
CA ALA A 24 1.89 10.09 -1.43
C ALA A 24 2.45 10.63 -0.10
N HIS A 25 3.53 10.04 0.41
CA HIS A 25 4.26 10.52 1.59
C HIS A 25 4.90 11.91 1.43
N PHE A 26 4.96 12.43 0.20
CA PHE A 26 5.48 13.77 -0.12
C PHE A 26 4.37 14.82 -0.25
N ILE A 27 3.09 14.44 -0.15
CA ILE A 27 1.99 15.39 -0.08
C ILE A 27 2.09 16.15 1.24
N LYS A 28 2.09 17.47 1.15
CA LYS A 28 2.08 18.36 2.32
C LYS A 28 0.64 18.72 2.67
N GLU A 29 0.29 18.61 3.95
CA GLU A 29 -1.03 19.06 4.43
C GLU A 29 -1.12 20.60 4.45
N ASP A 30 -0.03 21.27 4.83
CA ASP A 30 0.12 22.72 4.81
C ASP A 30 1.57 23.16 4.51
N ALA A 31 1.83 24.47 4.54
CA ALA A 31 3.15 25.01 4.23
C ALA A 31 4.23 24.65 5.28
N GLU A 32 3.81 24.38 6.52
CA GLU A 32 4.68 24.08 7.66
C GLU A 32 4.92 22.58 7.84
N ASP A 33 4.16 21.73 7.15
CA ASP A 33 4.40 20.30 7.08
C ASP A 33 5.76 20.00 6.41
N GLN A 34 6.67 19.44 7.21
CA GLN A 34 8.00 18.99 6.81
C GLN A 34 8.23 17.51 7.15
N ASN A 35 7.15 16.73 7.35
CA ASN A 35 7.23 15.33 7.78
C ASN A 35 7.49 14.34 6.63
N GLN A 36 7.91 14.84 5.47
CA GLN A 36 8.20 14.00 4.31
C GLN A 36 9.52 13.23 4.53
N PRO A 37 9.60 11.96 4.11
CA PRO A 37 10.81 11.17 4.26
C PRO A 37 11.96 11.77 3.43
N ARG A 38 13.16 11.74 3.98
CA ARG A 38 14.38 12.12 3.25
C ARG A 38 14.90 10.94 2.44
N PHE A 39 15.36 11.19 1.23
CA PHE A 39 16.05 10.18 0.43
C PHE A 39 17.48 9.91 0.95
N PRO A 40 18.01 8.69 0.78
CA PRO A 40 17.27 7.49 0.43
C PRO A 40 16.46 6.96 1.63
N PHE A 41 15.31 6.33 1.37
CA PHE A 41 14.53 5.65 2.42
C PHE A 41 14.00 4.30 1.96
N LEU A 42 13.60 3.47 2.92
CA LEU A 42 12.94 2.20 2.68
C LEU A 42 11.43 2.38 2.73
N CYS A 43 10.73 1.94 1.70
CA CYS A 43 9.27 1.94 1.64
C CYS A 43 8.75 0.51 1.69
N LEU A 44 7.85 0.24 2.63
CA LEU A 44 7.04 -0.97 2.66
C LEU A 44 5.69 -0.66 2.01
N LEU A 45 5.49 -1.11 0.77
CA LEU A 45 4.24 -0.92 0.03
C LEU A 45 3.35 -2.13 0.27
N VAL A 46 2.32 -1.95 1.09
CA VAL A 46 1.33 -2.99 1.41
C VAL A 46 -0.07 -2.50 1.05
N SER A 47 -0.74 -3.24 0.15
CA SER A 47 -2.11 -2.98 -0.28
C SER A 47 -2.87 -4.30 -0.42
N GLY A 48 -4.10 -4.23 -0.94
CA GLY A 48 -4.86 -5.42 -1.33
C GLY A 48 -4.16 -6.25 -2.42
N GLY A 49 -3.39 -5.63 -3.32
CA GLY A 49 -2.77 -6.31 -4.46
C GLY A 49 -1.25 -6.23 -4.52
N ASN A 50 -0.60 -5.60 -3.53
CA ASN A 50 0.84 -5.40 -3.52
C ASN A 50 1.42 -5.63 -2.13
N SER A 51 2.57 -6.27 -2.08
CA SER A 51 3.40 -6.39 -0.88
C SER A 51 4.85 -6.37 -1.32
N GLN A 52 5.49 -5.21 -1.21
CA GLN A 52 6.82 -4.92 -1.75
C GLN A 52 7.67 -4.14 -0.75
N ILE A 53 8.98 -4.40 -0.77
CA ILE A 53 10.01 -3.64 -0.09
C ILE A 53 10.80 -2.89 -1.17
N ILE A 54 10.81 -1.56 -1.08
CA ILE A 54 11.34 -0.67 -2.12
C ILE A 54 12.39 0.25 -1.51
N VAL A 55 13.59 0.28 -2.10
CA VAL A 55 14.60 1.30 -1.80
C VAL A 55 14.33 2.51 -2.68
N VAL A 56 13.95 3.62 -2.06
CA VAL A 56 13.60 4.86 -2.74
C VAL A 56 14.77 5.82 -2.63
N LYS A 57 15.51 5.99 -3.73
CA LYS A 57 16.72 6.85 -3.79
C LYS A 57 16.40 8.26 -4.25
N SER A 58 15.36 8.42 -5.06
CA SER A 58 14.81 9.71 -5.48
C SER A 58 13.37 9.55 -5.95
N VAL A 59 12.73 10.64 -6.37
CA VAL A 59 11.41 10.59 -7.01
C VAL A 59 11.38 9.82 -8.33
N TYR A 60 12.55 9.60 -8.96
CA TYR A 60 12.68 8.89 -10.24
C TYR A 60 13.36 7.52 -10.12
N GLU A 61 14.05 7.25 -9.02
CA GLU A 61 14.85 6.03 -8.82
C GLU A 61 14.33 5.26 -7.61
N MET A 62 13.65 4.15 -7.89
CA MET A 62 13.00 3.28 -6.90
C MET A 62 13.29 1.82 -7.27
N ASP A 63 14.01 1.11 -6.40
CA ASP A 63 14.40 -0.28 -6.62
C ASP A 63 13.58 -1.21 -5.74
N ILE A 64 12.83 -2.14 -6.33
CA ILE A 64 12.14 -3.20 -5.59
C ILE A 64 13.21 -4.23 -5.17
N ILE A 65 13.42 -4.38 -3.86
CA ILE A 65 14.40 -5.32 -3.30
C ILE A 65 13.74 -6.57 -2.71
N GLY A 66 12.41 -6.58 -2.60
CA GLY A 66 11.64 -7.75 -2.19
C GLY A 66 10.16 -7.59 -2.55
N GLN A 67 9.49 -8.69 -2.86
CA GLN A 67 8.05 -8.72 -3.10
C GLN A 67 7.48 -10.07 -2.73
N THR A 68 6.18 -10.11 -2.43
CA THR A 68 5.46 -11.39 -2.29
C THR A 68 5.59 -12.22 -3.58
N ILE A 69 5.65 -13.55 -3.42
CA ILE A 69 5.63 -14.52 -4.53
C ILE A 69 4.24 -15.13 -4.74
N ASP A 70 3.30 -14.86 -3.82
CA ASP A 70 1.95 -15.38 -3.78
C ASP A 70 0.93 -14.28 -3.45
N ASP A 71 0.31 -14.31 -2.27
CA ASP A 71 -0.73 -13.40 -1.87
C ASP A 71 -0.11 -12.09 -1.34
N ALA A 72 -0.71 -10.96 -1.71
CA ALA A 72 -0.45 -9.71 -1.00
C ALA A 72 -1.05 -9.78 0.41
N ALA A 73 -0.49 -9.03 1.37
CA ALA A 73 -0.98 -9.06 2.74
C ALA A 73 -2.47 -8.68 2.84
N GLY A 74 -2.91 -7.64 2.12
CA GLY A 74 -4.33 -7.27 2.11
C GLY A 74 -5.23 -8.38 1.54
N GLU A 75 -4.79 -9.06 0.47
CA GLU A 75 -5.50 -10.21 -0.10
C GLU A 75 -5.57 -11.40 0.89
N ALA A 76 -4.49 -11.67 1.62
CA ALA A 76 -4.47 -12.71 2.65
C ALA A 76 -5.48 -12.42 3.77
N PHE A 77 -5.55 -11.17 4.24
CA PHE A 77 -6.55 -10.73 5.20
C PHE A 77 -7.98 -10.93 4.69
N ASP A 78 -8.25 -10.55 3.44
CA ASP A 78 -9.57 -10.68 2.82
C ASP A 78 -9.99 -12.15 2.61
N LYS A 79 -9.05 -13.01 2.19
CA LYS A 79 -9.30 -14.46 2.07
C LYS A 79 -9.60 -15.10 3.42
N CYS A 80 -8.84 -14.77 4.46
CA CYS A 80 -9.08 -15.25 5.82
C CYS A 80 -10.47 -14.83 6.32
N ALA A 81 -10.83 -13.57 6.15
CA ALA A 81 -12.16 -13.07 6.52
C ALA A 81 -13.28 -13.82 5.80
N LYS A 82 -13.12 -14.10 4.51
CA LYS A 82 -14.09 -14.85 3.72
C LYS A 82 -14.26 -16.29 4.24
N VAL A 83 -13.16 -16.99 4.55
CA VAL A 83 -13.20 -18.35 5.13
C VAL A 83 -13.90 -18.36 6.49
N MET A 84 -13.71 -17.30 7.28
CA MET A 84 -14.36 -17.12 8.59
C MET A 84 -15.81 -16.63 8.50
N GLY A 85 -16.35 -16.38 7.31
CA GLY A 85 -17.71 -15.88 7.12
C GLY A 85 -17.90 -14.39 7.50
N LEU A 86 -16.83 -13.60 7.51
CA LEU A 86 -16.83 -12.20 7.97
C LEU A 86 -17.11 -11.15 6.86
N GLY A 87 -17.26 -11.58 5.61
CA GLY A 87 -17.57 -10.70 4.48
C GLY A 87 -16.35 -10.05 3.81
N TYR A 88 -16.59 -8.99 3.02
CA TYR A 88 -15.57 -8.25 2.24
C TYR A 88 -15.87 -6.74 2.23
N PRO A 89 -14.86 -5.84 2.33
CA PRO A 89 -13.44 -6.11 2.58
C PRO A 89 -13.21 -6.62 4.01
N GLY A 90 -12.36 -7.62 4.13
CA GLY A 90 -12.15 -8.41 5.34
C GLY A 90 -11.16 -7.82 6.32
N GLY A 91 -10.12 -7.13 5.82
CA GLY A 91 -9.04 -6.56 6.64
C GLY A 91 -9.52 -5.80 7.89
N PRO A 92 -10.36 -4.77 7.77
CA PRO A 92 -10.83 -3.99 8.92
C PRO A 92 -11.65 -4.81 9.94
N VAL A 93 -12.40 -5.82 9.47
CA VAL A 93 -13.21 -6.68 10.35
C VAL A 93 -12.31 -7.61 11.15
N VAL A 94 -11.32 -8.23 10.49
CA VAL A 94 -10.34 -9.12 11.12
C VAL A 94 -9.52 -8.36 12.16
N ASP A 95 -9.02 -7.16 11.83
CA ASP A 95 -8.24 -6.33 12.77
C ASP A 95 -9.04 -5.96 14.03
N LYS A 96 -10.30 -5.54 13.84
CA LYS A 96 -11.20 -5.23 14.96
C LYS A 96 -11.43 -6.44 15.88
N LEU A 97 -11.65 -7.63 15.32
CA LEU A 97 -11.88 -8.84 16.11
C LEU A 97 -10.59 -9.35 16.76
N ALA A 98 -9.44 -9.20 16.10
CA ALA A 98 -8.14 -9.58 16.63
C ALA A 98 -7.82 -8.85 17.95
N SER A 99 -8.23 -7.58 18.08
CA SER A 99 -8.07 -6.79 19.31
C SER A 99 -8.79 -7.36 20.54
N GLN A 100 -9.80 -8.22 20.32
CA GLN A 100 -10.60 -8.87 21.37
C GLN A 100 -10.18 -10.35 21.58
N GLY A 101 -9.24 -10.84 20.77
CA GLY A 101 -8.75 -12.20 20.83
C GLY A 101 -7.67 -12.40 21.89
N ASN A 102 -7.19 -13.64 21.98
CA ASN A 102 -6.01 -13.99 22.74
C ASN A 102 -4.84 -14.18 21.77
N ALA A 103 -3.82 -13.33 21.85
CA ALA A 103 -2.64 -13.38 20.98
C ALA A 103 -1.84 -14.68 21.10
N ASP A 104 -1.97 -15.40 22.22
CA ASP A 104 -1.26 -16.65 22.50
C ASP A 104 -2.09 -17.91 22.19
N ALA A 105 -3.31 -17.76 21.66
CA ALA A 105 -4.20 -18.90 21.42
C ALA A 105 -3.70 -19.83 20.31
N PHE A 106 -3.06 -19.27 19.27
CA PHE A 106 -2.61 -20.01 18.10
C PHE A 106 -1.30 -19.46 17.56
N THR A 107 -0.40 -20.36 17.14
CA THR A 107 0.86 -20.00 16.48
C THR A 107 0.73 -20.17 14.98
N PHE A 108 0.90 -19.08 14.23
CA PHE A 108 0.92 -19.12 12.76
C PHE A 108 2.29 -19.60 12.26
N SER A 109 2.30 -20.29 11.12
CA SER A 109 3.53 -20.66 10.43
C SER A 109 4.32 -19.42 10.01
N LYS A 110 5.65 -19.50 10.10
CA LYS A 110 6.54 -18.46 9.56
C LYS A 110 6.80 -18.76 8.07
N PRO A 111 6.80 -17.73 7.19
CA PRO A 111 7.24 -17.88 5.81
C PRO A 111 8.73 -18.22 5.73
#